data_AF-A0A434CJ82-F1
#
_entry.id   AF-A0A434CJ82-F1
#
_cell.length_a   1.000
_cell.length_b   1.000
_cell.length_c   1.000
_cell.angle_alpha   90.00
_cell.angle_beta   90.00
_cell.angle_gamma   90.00
#
_symmetry.space_group_name_H-M   'P 1'
#
loop_
_entity.id
_entity.type
_entity.pdbx_description
1 polymer ?
#
loop_
_entity_poly.entity_id
_entity_poly.type
_entity_poly.pdbx_seq_one_letter_code
_entity_poly.pdbx_strand_id
1 'polypeptide(L)'
;RGLRAGPELVEPAVREGTPRAEKGSIIAVIATDAPFLPHQMKRLARRVPLGVALTGGFGYHSSGDIFIAFSTANASAALAPSGRIASADFIPDTDIDPFFDAVIQTVEEAILNALVANDDMTGRDGNFVPALPKAWLKEKFG
;
A
#
# COMPACT_ATOMS: atom_id res chain seq x y z
N ARG A 1 0.49 16.99 7.43
CA ARG A 1 -0.87 16.47 7.17
C ARG A 1 -0.99 15.12 7.89
N GLY A 2 -2.19 14.74 8.32
CA GLY A 2 -2.45 13.56 9.17
C GLY A 2 -2.65 13.92 10.64
N LEU A 3 -3.58 13.22 11.30
CA LEU A 3 -3.76 13.26 12.76
C LEU A 3 -3.00 12.08 13.36
N ARG A 4 -2.19 12.35 14.38
CA ARG A 4 -1.61 11.25 15.17
C ARG A 4 -2.73 10.62 15.98
N ALA A 5 -3.10 9.41 15.61
CA ALA A 5 -3.97 8.58 16.44
C ALA A 5 -3.27 8.41 17.81
N GLY A 6 -3.89 8.97 18.85
CA GLY A 6 -3.22 9.23 20.12
C GLY A 6 -3.05 7.98 20.99
N PRO A 7 -2.46 8.12 22.19
CA PRO A 7 -2.37 7.07 23.21
C PRO A 7 -3.75 6.77 23.85
N GLU A 8 -4.84 7.09 23.18
CA GLU A 8 -6.22 6.82 23.56
C GLU A 8 -6.72 5.51 22.94
N LEU A 9 -5.99 4.97 21.95
CA LEU A 9 -6.24 3.66 21.32
C LEU A 9 -5.43 2.52 21.96
N VAL A 10 -5.20 2.58 23.27
CA VAL A 10 -4.42 1.55 23.99
C VAL A 10 -5.26 0.33 24.37
N GLU A 11 -6.59 0.47 24.37
CA GLU A 11 -7.50 -0.58 24.82
C GLU A 11 -8.51 -1.00 23.73
N PRO A 12 -8.72 -2.31 23.52
CA PRO A 12 -8.01 -3.41 24.19
C PRO A 12 -6.55 -3.52 23.73
N ALA A 13 -5.62 -3.78 24.65
CA ALA A 13 -4.19 -3.84 24.34
C ALA A 13 -3.81 -5.10 23.53
N VAL A 14 -2.77 -4.97 22.70
CA VAL A 14 -2.10 -6.13 22.07
C VAL A 14 -1.53 -7.04 23.16
N ARG A 15 -1.78 -8.35 23.06
CA ARG A 15 -1.17 -9.36 23.94
C ARG A 15 -0.15 -10.18 23.15
N GLU A 16 1.12 -10.11 23.52
CA GLU A 16 2.19 -10.89 22.92
C GLU A 16 2.56 -12.07 23.84
N GLY A 17 2.24 -13.30 23.43
CA GLY A 17 2.60 -14.55 24.11
C GLY A 17 3.96 -15.11 23.68
N THR A 18 4.58 -14.51 22.68
CA THR A 18 5.85 -14.95 22.06
C THR A 18 6.73 -13.73 21.76
N PRO A 19 8.07 -13.81 21.89
CA PRO A 19 8.96 -12.71 21.55
C PRO A 19 8.81 -12.28 20.09
N ARG A 20 8.60 -10.98 19.87
CA ARG A 20 8.47 -10.41 18.53
C ARG A 20 9.85 -10.17 17.89
N ALA A 21 10.23 -11.04 16.96
CA ALA A 21 11.52 -10.94 16.26
C ALA A 21 11.53 -9.88 15.14
N GLU A 22 10.36 -9.56 14.55
CA GLU A 22 10.26 -8.70 13.36
C GLU A 22 9.28 -7.54 13.55
N LYS A 23 9.61 -6.38 12.94
CA LYS A 23 8.82 -5.14 13.09
C LYS A 23 7.69 -4.98 12.06
N GLY A 24 7.60 -5.85 11.05
CA GLY A 24 6.49 -5.89 10.09
C GLY A 24 6.95 -6.17 8.66
N SER A 25 6.02 -6.09 7.71
CA SER A 25 6.30 -6.07 6.28
C SER A 25 5.12 -5.42 5.56
N ILE A 26 5.35 -4.92 4.34
CA ILE A 26 4.26 -4.43 3.48
C ILE A 26 4.56 -4.79 2.02
N ILE A 27 3.56 -5.37 1.37
CA ILE A 27 3.57 -5.61 -0.07
C ILE A 27 2.49 -4.71 -0.68
N ALA A 28 2.87 -3.88 -1.65
CA ALA A 28 1.92 -3.07 -2.41
C ALA A 28 1.91 -3.49 -3.88
N VAL A 29 0.70 -3.60 -4.42
CA VAL A 29 0.44 -3.91 -5.82
C VAL A 29 -0.33 -2.74 -6.42
N ILE A 30 0.28 -2.06 -7.39
CA ILE A 30 -0.34 -0.97 -8.14
C ILE A 30 -0.80 -1.50 -9.49
N ALA A 31 -2.08 -1.35 -9.77
CA ALA A 31 -2.68 -1.68 -11.06
C ALA A 31 -3.25 -0.40 -11.68
N THR A 32 -3.08 -0.24 -12.99
CA THR A 32 -3.72 0.84 -13.75
C THR A 32 -4.09 0.37 -15.14
N ASP A 33 -5.11 0.99 -15.71
CA ASP A 33 -5.52 0.88 -17.11
C ASP A 33 -4.90 1.97 -17.99
N ALA A 34 -4.15 2.91 -17.41
CA ALA A 34 -3.41 3.92 -18.14
C ALA A 34 -2.23 3.29 -18.93
N PRO A 35 -2.01 3.69 -20.19
CA PRO A 35 -0.94 3.13 -21.00
C PRO A 35 0.42 3.65 -20.53
N PHE A 36 1.25 2.72 -20.07
CA PHE A 36 2.59 3.02 -19.59
C PHE A 36 3.58 1.93 -20.00
N LEU A 37 4.82 2.35 -20.21
CA LEU A 37 5.95 1.45 -20.44
C LEU A 37 6.56 0.95 -19.12
N PRO A 38 7.33 -0.15 -19.13
CA PRO A 38 7.89 -0.73 -17.90
C PRO A 38 8.72 0.24 -17.04
N HIS A 39 9.45 1.17 -17.66
CA HIS A 39 10.24 2.16 -16.94
C HIS A 39 9.37 3.21 -16.24
N GLN A 40 8.22 3.58 -16.81
CA GLN A 40 7.23 4.46 -16.18
C GLN A 40 6.53 3.74 -15.02
N MET A 41 6.20 2.46 -15.19
CA MET A 41 5.68 1.62 -14.09
C MET A 41 6.65 1.53 -12.91
N LYS A 42 7.95 1.41 -13.18
CA LYS A 42 8.97 1.49 -12.11
C LYS A 42 8.97 2.85 -11.39
N ARG A 43 8.67 3.95 -12.09
CA ARG A 43 8.54 5.28 -11.47
C ARG A 43 7.29 5.36 -10.58
N LEU A 44 6.15 4.81 -11.02
CA LEU A 44 4.94 4.71 -10.19
C LEU A 44 5.18 3.85 -8.94
N ALA A 45 5.78 2.66 -9.08
CA ALA A 45 6.11 1.80 -7.94
C ALA A 45 7.00 2.51 -6.90
N ARG A 46 7.90 3.41 -7.34
CA ARG A 46 8.74 4.23 -6.45
C ARG A 46 7.98 5.33 -5.70
N ARG A 47 6.69 5.54 -5.96
CA ARG A 47 5.82 6.47 -5.21
C ARG A 47 5.13 5.82 -4.03
N VAL A 48 5.04 4.49 -4.00
CA VAL A 48 4.44 3.74 -2.90
C VAL A 48 5.03 4.12 -1.53
N PRO A 49 6.36 4.23 -1.34
CA PRO A 49 6.92 4.61 -0.04
C PRO A 49 6.40 5.96 0.49
N LEU A 50 6.06 6.90 -0.39
CA LEU A 50 5.54 8.20 0.02
C LEU A 50 4.15 8.05 0.65
N GLY A 51 3.29 7.20 0.08
CA GLY A 51 1.97 6.88 0.68
C GLY A 51 2.12 6.15 2.01
N VAL A 52 3.05 5.19 2.10
CA VAL A 52 3.38 4.49 3.36
C VAL A 52 3.86 5.46 4.45
N ALA A 53 4.68 6.46 4.08
CA ALA A 53 5.18 7.45 5.01
C ALA A 53 4.07 8.37 5.56
N LEU A 54 3.02 8.65 4.78
CA LEU A 54 1.88 9.45 5.23
C LEU A 54 1.09 8.76 6.35
N THR A 55 1.11 7.42 6.40
CA THR A 55 0.50 6.64 7.49
C THR A 55 1.47 6.33 8.63
N GLY A 56 2.70 6.88 8.60
CA GLY A 56 3.71 6.73 9.65
C GLY A 56 4.65 5.52 9.51
N GLY A 57 4.69 4.87 8.36
CA GLY A 57 5.67 3.81 8.09
C GLY A 57 7.06 4.37 7.77
N PHE A 58 8.11 3.79 8.36
CA PHE A 58 9.50 4.26 8.23
C PHE A 58 10.47 3.27 7.56
N GLY A 59 10.00 2.09 7.12
CA GLY A 59 10.86 1.08 6.49
C GLY A 59 11.99 0.60 7.40
N TYR A 60 11.65 0.08 8.58
CA TYR A 60 12.65 -0.42 9.54
C TYR A 60 13.48 -1.57 8.96
N HIS A 61 14.67 -1.83 9.52
CA HIS A 61 15.60 -2.85 9.00
C HIS A 61 14.98 -4.24 8.81
N SER A 62 14.11 -4.67 9.74
CA SER A 62 13.40 -5.96 9.65
C SER A 62 12.09 -5.89 8.85
N SER A 63 11.81 -4.77 8.18
CA SER A 63 10.62 -4.59 7.35
C SER A 63 10.88 -5.03 5.92
N GLY A 64 10.16 -6.06 5.47
CA GLY A 64 10.14 -6.49 4.08
C GLY A 64 9.19 -5.63 3.24
N ASP A 65 9.70 -4.53 2.68
CA ASP A 65 8.89 -3.58 1.90
C ASP A 65 9.10 -3.80 0.39
N ILE A 66 8.10 -4.39 -0.28
CA ILE A 66 8.20 -4.80 -1.70
C ILE A 66 7.03 -4.27 -2.51
N PHE A 67 7.31 -3.60 -3.63
CA PHE A 67 6.29 -2.94 -4.43
C PHE A 67 6.36 -3.35 -5.90
N ILE A 68 5.21 -3.64 -6.50
CA ILE A 68 5.06 -3.93 -7.92
C ILE A 68 3.99 -3.03 -8.52
N ALA A 69 4.22 -2.59 -9.75
CA ALA A 69 3.24 -1.83 -10.53
C ALA A 69 3.10 -2.44 -11.92
N PHE A 70 1.88 -2.53 -12.43
CA PHE A 70 1.59 -3.00 -13.78
C PHE A 70 0.46 -2.20 -14.44
N SER A 71 0.51 -2.16 -15.77
CA SER A 71 -0.55 -1.58 -16.61
C SER A 71 -1.26 -2.69 -17.38
N THR A 72 -2.56 -2.54 -17.56
CA THR A 72 -3.40 -3.44 -18.36
C THR A 72 -3.65 -2.95 -19.78
N ALA A 73 -3.18 -1.74 -20.13
CA ALA A 73 -3.52 -1.08 -21.40
C ALA A 73 -2.93 -1.75 -22.65
N ASN A 74 -1.73 -2.30 -22.54
CA ASN A 74 -0.93 -2.79 -23.68
C ASN A 74 -0.95 -4.33 -23.80
N ALA A 75 -2.10 -4.96 -23.58
CA ALA A 75 -2.22 -6.43 -23.58
C ALA A 75 -1.76 -7.06 -24.91
N SER A 76 -2.13 -6.47 -26.05
CA SER A 76 -1.74 -6.96 -27.37
C SER A 76 -0.22 -6.90 -27.60
N ALA A 77 0.45 -5.87 -27.10
CA ALA A 77 1.91 -5.74 -27.19
C ALA A 77 2.60 -6.78 -26.27
N ALA A 78 2.08 -6.99 -25.07
CA ALA A 78 2.62 -7.95 -24.10
C ALA A 78 2.49 -9.41 -24.57
N LEU A 79 1.45 -9.72 -25.35
CA LEU A 79 1.17 -11.05 -25.90
C LEU A 79 1.67 -11.22 -27.35
N ALA A 80 2.43 -10.27 -27.89
CA ALA A 80 2.91 -10.33 -29.25
C ALA A 80 3.84 -11.54 -29.47
N PRO A 81 3.71 -12.29 -30.59
CA PRO A 81 4.58 -13.42 -30.89
C PRO A 81 6.06 -13.01 -31.01
N SER A 82 6.95 -13.88 -30.54
CA SER A 82 8.40 -13.69 -30.69
C SER A 82 8.81 -13.51 -32.16
N GLY A 83 9.81 -12.66 -32.41
CA GLY A 83 10.30 -12.37 -33.75
C GLY A 83 9.47 -11.33 -34.53
N ARG A 84 8.51 -10.65 -33.89
CA ARG A 84 7.71 -9.58 -34.49
C ARG A 84 7.90 -8.25 -33.79
N ILE A 85 7.71 -7.17 -34.53
CA ILE A 85 7.62 -5.82 -33.98
C ILE A 85 6.22 -5.66 -33.38
N ALA A 86 6.15 -5.18 -32.13
CA ALA A 86 4.92 -4.79 -31.46
C ALA A 86 4.87 -3.27 -31.30
N SER A 87 3.66 -2.73 -31.27
CA SER A 87 3.40 -1.32 -30.95
C SER A 87 2.67 -1.25 -29.61
N ALA A 88 3.00 -0.24 -28.81
CA ALA A 88 2.39 0.01 -27.52
C ALA A 88 2.13 1.51 -27.38
N ASP A 89 1.01 1.85 -26.77
CA ASP A 89 0.69 3.23 -26.42
C ASP A 89 1.35 3.59 -25.09
N PHE A 90 1.65 4.87 -24.91
CA PHE A 90 2.17 5.37 -23.64
C PHE A 90 1.79 6.83 -23.42
N ILE A 91 1.54 7.18 -22.16
CA ILE A 91 1.38 8.57 -21.73
C ILE A 91 2.78 9.23 -21.72
N PRO A 92 2.96 10.42 -22.30
CA PRO A 92 4.21 11.16 -22.23
C PRO A 92 4.65 11.43 -20.79
N ASP A 93 5.97 11.42 -20.56
CA ASP A 93 6.53 11.66 -19.23
C ASP A 93 6.21 13.06 -18.66
N THR A 94 5.84 14.03 -19.51
CA THR A 94 5.38 15.36 -19.08
C THR A 94 4.04 15.33 -18.36
N ASP A 95 3.24 14.28 -18.58
CA ASP A 95 1.86 14.19 -18.10
C ASP A 95 1.71 13.12 -16.99
N ILE A 96 2.83 12.59 -16.47
CA ILE A 96 2.83 11.46 -15.52
C ILE A 96 2.55 11.88 -14.06
N ASP A 97 2.75 13.14 -13.72
CA ASP A 97 2.70 13.60 -12.32
C ASP A 97 1.32 13.36 -11.64
N PRO A 98 0.16 13.56 -12.30
CA PRO A 98 -1.13 13.20 -11.71
C PRO A 98 -1.23 11.72 -11.30
N PHE A 99 -0.53 10.82 -12.00
CA PHE A 99 -0.50 9.40 -11.66
C PHE A 99 0.42 9.12 -10.47
N PHE A 100 1.46 9.92 -10.25
CA PHE A 100 2.24 9.85 -9.02
C PHE A 100 1.40 10.24 -7.82
N ASP A 101 0.66 11.34 -7.91
CA ASP A 101 -0.25 11.79 -6.85
C ASP A 101 -1.32 10.73 -6.56
N ALA A 102 -1.90 10.15 -7.62
CA ALA A 102 -2.89 9.08 -7.49
C ALA A 102 -2.33 7.84 -6.78
N VAL A 103 -1.09 7.41 -7.09
CA VAL A 103 -0.46 6.28 -6.39
C VAL A 103 -0.25 6.59 -4.92
N ILE A 104 0.22 7.79 -4.57
CA ILE A 104 0.47 8.17 -3.18
C ILE A 104 -0.83 8.13 -2.37
N GLN A 105 -1.88 8.78 -2.88
CA GLN A 105 -3.20 8.83 -2.24
C GLN A 105 -3.82 7.43 -2.13
N THR A 106 -3.73 6.61 -3.18
CA THR A 106 -4.28 5.25 -3.18
C THR A 106 -3.58 4.37 -2.15
N VAL A 107 -2.27 4.49 -2.00
CA VAL A 107 -1.51 3.70 -1.02
C VAL A 107 -1.85 4.12 0.40
N GLU A 108 -1.91 5.43 0.67
CA GLU A 108 -2.34 5.96 1.98
C GLU A 108 -3.72 5.40 2.34
N GLU A 109 -4.70 5.55 1.44
CA GLU A 109 -6.07 5.10 1.66
C GLU A 109 -6.19 3.58 1.77
N ALA A 110 -5.42 2.80 1.00
CA ALA A 110 -5.44 1.34 1.06
C ALA A 110 -4.95 0.82 2.43
N ILE A 111 -3.93 1.44 3.01
CA ILE A 111 -3.43 1.11 4.35
C ILE A 111 -4.50 1.44 5.40
N LEU A 112 -5.11 2.63 5.33
CA LEU A 112 -6.18 3.02 6.24
C LEU A 112 -7.38 2.07 6.13
N ASN A 113 -7.79 1.71 4.90
CA ASN A 113 -8.87 0.75 4.67
C ASN A 113 -8.58 -0.63 5.26
N ALA A 114 -7.34 -1.12 5.15
CA ALA A 114 -6.95 -2.38 5.77
C ALA A 114 -7.07 -2.33 7.31
N LEU A 115 -6.73 -1.20 7.93
CA LEU A 115 -6.88 -1.00 9.38
C LEU A 115 -8.35 -0.86 9.81
N VAL A 116 -9.19 -0.20 9.00
CA VAL A 116 -10.62 -0.03 9.30
C VAL A 116 -11.40 -1.32 9.11
N ALA A 117 -11.05 -2.10 8.09
CA ALA A 117 -11.73 -3.35 7.74
C ALA A 117 -11.34 -4.52 8.66
N ASN A 118 -10.32 -4.39 9.51
CA ASN A 118 -9.90 -5.47 10.37
C ASN A 118 -10.91 -5.76 11.50
N ASP A 119 -10.73 -6.92 12.12
CA ASP A 119 -11.45 -7.38 13.31
C ASP A 119 -10.45 -7.95 14.32
N ASP A 120 -10.89 -8.02 15.59
CA ASP A 120 -10.12 -8.59 16.69
C ASP A 120 -9.68 -10.03 16.35
N MET A 121 -8.40 -10.34 16.59
CA MET A 121 -7.85 -11.66 16.26
C MET A 121 -7.03 -12.22 17.41
N THR A 122 -7.39 -13.43 17.86
CA THR A 122 -6.51 -14.27 18.69
C THR A 122 -5.83 -15.30 17.80
N GLY A 123 -4.50 -15.31 17.80
CA GLY A 123 -3.67 -16.23 17.06
C GLY A 123 -3.04 -17.32 17.94
N ARG A 124 -1.97 -17.92 17.41
CA ARG A 124 -1.17 -18.95 18.07
C ARG A 124 -0.62 -18.45 19.42
N ASP A 125 -0.45 -19.38 20.37
CA ASP A 125 0.16 -19.13 21.69
C ASP A 125 -0.53 -18.00 22.49
N GLY A 126 -1.84 -17.79 22.23
CA GLY A 126 -2.64 -16.77 22.90
C GLY A 126 -2.33 -15.33 22.50
N ASN A 127 -1.54 -15.10 21.44
CA ASN A 127 -1.29 -13.77 20.90
C ASN A 127 -2.62 -13.13 20.48
N PHE A 128 -2.85 -11.87 20.86
CA PHE A 128 -4.07 -11.15 20.54
C PHE A 128 -3.75 -9.78 19.94
N VAL A 129 -4.40 -9.44 18.83
CA VAL A 129 -4.32 -8.12 18.19
C VAL A 129 -5.74 -7.57 18.07
N PRO A 130 -6.01 -6.39 18.64
CA PRO A 130 -7.31 -5.73 18.54
C PRO A 130 -7.53 -5.14 17.14
N ALA A 131 -8.79 -5.03 16.73
CA ALA A 131 -9.19 -4.19 15.62
C ALA A 131 -8.92 -2.71 15.91
N LEU A 132 -8.86 -1.89 14.87
CA LEU A 132 -8.92 -0.44 15.06
C LEU A 132 -10.30 -0.08 15.64
N PRO A 133 -10.40 0.62 16.79
CA PRO A 133 -11.69 0.89 17.44
C PRO A 133 -12.66 1.70 16.57
N LYS A 134 -13.63 1.01 15.96
CA LYS A 134 -14.63 1.58 15.03
C LYS A 134 -15.49 2.68 15.69
N ALA A 135 -15.78 2.54 16.99
CA ALA A 135 -16.52 3.56 17.75
C ALA A 135 -15.72 4.87 17.88
N TRP A 136 -14.43 4.79 18.16
CA TRP A 136 -13.55 5.97 18.25
C TRP A 136 -13.41 6.64 16.88
N LEU A 137 -13.28 5.86 15.81
CA LEU A 137 -13.25 6.41 14.44
C LEU A 137 -14.52 7.20 14.14
N LYS A 138 -15.69 6.63 14.45
CA LYS A 138 -16.97 7.28 14.25
C LYS A 138 -17.13 8.57 15.07
N GLU A 139 -16.70 8.55 16.32
CA GLU A 139 -16.74 9.75 17.18
C GLU A 139 -15.84 10.87 16.63
N LYS A 140 -14.66 10.51 16.12
CA LYS A 140 -13.64 11.48 15.70
C LYS A 140 -13.85 12.02 14.28
N PHE A 141 -14.45 11.23 13.40
CA PHE A 141 -14.53 11.53 11.97
C PHE A 141 -15.96 11.56 11.38
N GLY A 142 -16.99 11.18 12.14
CA GLY A 142 -18.40 11.17 11.70
C GLY A 142 -18.87 9.83 11.15
#